data_AF-A0A377BIY9-F1
#
_entry.id   AF-A0A377BIY9-F1
#
_cell.length_a   1.000
_cell.length_b   1.000
_cell.length_c   1.000
_cell.angle_alpha   90.00
_cell.angle_beta   90.00
_cell.angle_gamma   90.00
#
_symmetry.space_group_name_H-M   'P 1'
#
loop_
_entity.id
_entity.type
_entity.pdbx_description
1 polymer ?
#
loop_
_entity_poly.entity_id
_entity_poly.type
_entity_poly.pdbx_seq_one_letter_code
_entity_poly.pdbx_strand_id
1 'polypeptide(L)'
;MLRQIINASSKPGDVVADFFMGSGSTVKIALELGRQAIGVELEEDRFSQTVEEIRALTGINVRSLKRPFYYLNNTRTQRGERP
;
A
#
# COMPACT_ATOMS: atom_id res chain seq x y z
N MET A 1 1.55 -7.81 15.85
CA MET A 1 1.80 -8.96 14.96
C MET A 1 2.22 -8.54 13.55
N LEU A 2 1.35 -7.97 12.70
CA LEU A 2 1.70 -7.62 11.30
C LEU A 2 2.97 -6.77 11.14
N ARG A 3 3.17 -5.76 11.99
CA ARG A 3 4.38 -4.93 12.01
C ARG A 3 5.66 -5.74 12.21
N GLN A 4 5.63 -6.80 13.03
CA GLN A 4 6.78 -7.68 13.24
C GLN A 4 7.06 -8.54 12.01
N ILE A 5 6.01 -9.07 11.37
CA ILE A 5 6.12 -9.87 10.14
C ILE A 5 6.75 -9.04 9.02
N ILE A 6 6.26 -7.82 8.78
CA ILE A 6 6.78 -6.93 7.74
C ILE A 6 8.24 -6.55 8.02
N ASN A 7 8.59 -6.23 9.28
CA ASN A 7 9.98 -5.92 9.63
C ASN A 7 10.94 -7.11 9.51
N ALA A 8 10.47 -8.32 9.82
CA ALA A 8 11.29 -9.53 9.69
C ALA A 8 11.49 -9.96 8.24
N SER A 9 10.56 -9.60 7.34
CA SER A 9 10.50 -10.13 5.97
C SER A 9 10.78 -9.10 4.88
N SER A 10 11.04 -7.83 5.24
CA SER A 10 11.29 -6.74 4.29
C SER A 10 12.09 -5.60 4.91
N LYS A 11 12.77 -4.82 4.07
CA LYS A 11 13.49 -3.59 4.42
C LYS A 11 12.70 -2.35 4.01
N PRO A 12 12.94 -1.18 4.62
CA PRO A 12 12.42 0.09 4.10
C PRO A 12 12.77 0.25 2.61
N GLY A 13 11.81 0.71 1.81
CA GLY A 13 11.93 0.78 0.36
C GLY A 13 11.50 -0.48 -0.41
N ASP A 14 11.43 -1.65 0.22
CA ASP A 14 10.90 -2.86 -0.42
C ASP A 14 9.39 -2.73 -0.71
N VAL A 15 8.89 -3.58 -1.61
CA VAL A 15 7.47 -3.67 -1.95
C VAL A 15 6.82 -4.81 -1.16
N VAL A 16 5.71 -4.52 -0.48
CA VAL A 16 4.86 -5.52 0.19
C VAL A 16 3.58 -5.69 -0.62
N ALA A 17 3.27 -6.92 -1.01
CA ALA A 17 2.03 -7.24 -1.74
C ALA A 17 1.02 -7.96 -0.83
N ASP A 18 -0.25 -7.56 -0.91
CA ASP A 18 -1.38 -8.17 -0.23
C ASP A 18 -2.50 -8.41 -1.26
N PHE A 19 -2.78 -9.67 -1.59
CA PHE A 19 -3.76 -10.03 -2.62
C PHE A 19 -5.21 -10.15 -2.11
N PHE A 20 -5.40 -10.02 -0.80
CA PHE A 20 -6.70 -10.09 -0.13
C PHE A 20 -6.81 -8.92 0.83
N MET A 21 -6.62 -7.70 0.31
CA MET A 21 -6.27 -6.57 1.15
C MET A 21 -7.38 -6.21 2.14
N GLY A 22 -8.66 -6.49 1.86
CA GLY A 22 -9.74 -6.33 2.82
C GLY A 22 -9.80 -4.91 3.38
N SER A 23 -9.48 -4.73 4.67
CA SER A 23 -9.39 -3.42 5.36
C SER A 23 -8.10 -2.62 5.07
N GLY A 24 -7.18 -3.19 4.31
CA GLY A 24 -5.87 -2.63 3.99
C GLY A 24 -4.88 -2.65 5.15
N SER A 25 -5.05 -3.48 6.19
CA SER A 25 -4.16 -3.47 7.36
C SER A 25 -2.69 -3.71 7.02
N THR A 26 -2.39 -4.66 6.12
CA THR A 26 -1.01 -4.92 5.65
C THR A 26 -0.45 -3.71 4.91
N VAL A 27 -1.23 -3.13 4.00
CA VAL A 27 -0.87 -1.97 3.20
C VAL A 27 -0.58 -0.76 4.09
N LYS A 28 -1.48 -0.43 5.02
CA LYS A 28 -1.33 0.68 5.98
C LYS A 28 -0.03 0.56 6.76
N ILE A 29 0.23 -0.61 7.36
CA ILE A 29 1.44 -0.83 8.16
C ILE A 29 2.70 -0.84 7.29
N ALA A 30 2.66 -1.40 6.09
CA ALA A 30 3.79 -1.36 5.16
C ALA A 30 4.17 0.08 4.81
N LEU A 31 3.19 0.93 4.52
CA LEU A 31 3.39 2.35 4.23
C LEU A 31 3.95 3.10 5.44
N GLU A 32 3.39 2.91 6.64
CA GLU A 32 3.90 3.49 7.90
C GLU A 32 5.36 3.08 8.16
N LEU A 33 5.73 1.87 7.78
CA LEU A 33 7.07 1.33 7.90
C LEU A 33 8.02 1.80 6.79
N GLY A 34 7.58 2.64 5.86
CA GLY A 34 8.40 3.16 4.77
C GLY A 34 8.65 2.17 3.64
N ARG A 35 7.75 1.19 3.45
CA ARG A 35 7.73 0.29 2.29
C ARG A 35 6.79 0.83 1.22
N GLN A 36 6.96 0.37 0.00
CA GLN A 36 5.93 0.46 -1.02
C GLN A 36 4.92 -0.67 -0.79
N ALA A 37 3.69 -0.49 -1.26
CA ALA A 37 2.65 -1.47 -1.06
C ALA A 37 1.81 -1.67 -2.33
N ILE A 38 1.45 -2.94 -2.58
CA ILE A 38 0.47 -3.35 -3.56
C ILE A 38 -0.65 -4.08 -2.83
N GLY A 39 -1.85 -3.52 -2.83
CA GLY A 39 -3.05 -4.20 -2.30
C GLY A 39 -3.94 -4.62 -3.44
N VAL A 40 -4.58 -5.79 -3.39
CA VAL A 40 -5.63 -6.22 -4.33
C VAL A 40 -6.92 -6.56 -3.58
N GLU A 41 -8.05 -6.08 -4.09
CA GLU A 41 -9.39 -6.41 -3.60
C GLU A 41 -10.33 -6.61 -4.80
N LEU A 42 -11.27 -7.55 -4.68
CA LEU A 42 -12.24 -7.88 -5.71
C LEU A 42 -13.52 -7.04 -5.54
N GLU A 43 -13.96 -6.84 -4.31
CA GLU A 43 -15.18 -6.09 -4.02
C GLU A 43 -14.95 -4.59 -4.16
N GLU A 44 -15.63 -3.97 -5.13
CA GLU A 44 -15.43 -2.57 -5.51
C GLU A 44 -15.70 -1.59 -4.36
N ASP A 45 -16.79 -1.79 -3.64
CA ASP A 45 -17.17 -0.94 -2.50
C ASP A 45 -16.13 -1.06 -1.38
N ARG A 46 -15.65 -2.29 -1.13
CA ARG A 46 -14.63 -2.55 -0.12
C ARG A 46 -13.28 -1.95 -0.49
N PHE A 47 -12.89 -2.07 -1.76
CA PHE A 47 -11.70 -1.45 -2.29
C PHE A 47 -11.75 0.06 -2.13
N SER A 48 -12.85 0.68 -2.57
CA SER A 48 -13.03 2.14 -2.56
C SER A 48 -12.98 2.69 -1.14
N GLN A 49 -13.69 2.06 -0.20
CA GLN A 49 -13.62 2.42 1.22
C GLN A 49 -12.19 2.37 1.76
N THR A 50 -11.47 1.27 1.48
CA THR A 50 -10.12 1.06 1.99
C THR A 50 -9.12 2.05 1.41
N VAL A 51 -9.26 2.39 0.13
CA VAL A 51 -8.44 3.43 -0.53
C VAL A 51 -8.64 4.79 0.13
N GLU A 52 -9.87 5.20 0.41
CA GLU A 52 -10.15 6.46 1.09
C GLU A 52 -9.55 6.50 2.50
N GLU A 53 -9.65 5.41 3.25
CA GLU A 53 -9.01 5.28 4.56
C GLU A 53 -7.47 5.41 4.46
N ILE A 54 -6.84 4.77 3.47
CA ILE A 54 -5.39 4.84 3.26
C ILE A 54 -4.96 6.26 2.86
N ARG A 55 -5.72 6.92 1.99
CA ARG A 55 -5.48 8.32 1.57
C ARG A 55 -5.52 9.27 2.77
N ALA A 56 -6.54 9.14 3.62
CA ALA A 56 -6.70 9.95 4.81
C ALA A 56 -5.57 9.75 5.84
N LEU A 57 -5.08 8.52 5.99
CA LEU A 57 -4.03 8.19 6.96
C LEU A 57 -2.64 8.65 6.56
N THR A 58 -2.31 8.58 5.28
CA THR A 58 -0.90 8.62 4.84
C THR A 58 -0.53 9.85 4.01
N GLY A 59 -1.52 10.59 3.47
CA GLY A 59 -1.25 11.68 2.53
C GLY A 59 -0.53 11.22 1.26
N ILE A 60 -0.51 9.91 1.00
CA ILE A 60 0.23 9.27 -0.09
C ILE A 60 -0.57 9.31 -1.38
N ASN A 61 0.13 9.48 -2.50
CA ASN A 61 -0.46 9.37 -3.83
C ASN A 61 -0.82 7.91 -4.13
N VAL A 62 -2.12 7.63 -4.14
CA VAL A 62 -2.69 6.34 -4.48
C VAL A 62 -2.96 6.28 -5.98
N ARG A 63 -2.30 5.35 -6.69
CA ARG A 63 -2.64 5.01 -8.08
C ARG A 63 -3.42 3.70 -8.15
N SER A 64 -4.59 3.75 -8.78
CA SER A 64 -5.40 2.59 -9.15
C SER A 64 -5.29 2.34 -10.65
N LEU A 65 -5.11 1.08 -11.05
CA LEU A 65 -4.79 0.69 -12.42
C LEU A 65 -5.70 -0.48 -12.85
N LYS A 66 -6.82 -0.15 -13.51
CA LYS A 66 -7.79 -1.04 -14.20
C LYS A 66 -8.60 -2.06 -13.36
N ARG A 67 -9.85 -2.29 -13.81
CA ARG A 67 -10.82 -3.32 -13.36
C ARG A 67 -10.57 -4.68 -14.04
N PRO A 68 -11.03 -5.84 -13.50
CA PRO A 68 -11.83 -6.05 -12.28
C PRO A 68 -11.01 -6.26 -11.00
N PHE A 69 -9.68 -6.26 -11.09
CA PHE A 69 -8.79 -6.37 -9.95
C PHE A 69 -8.34 -4.99 -9.51
N TYR A 70 -8.92 -4.48 -8.44
CA TYR A 70 -8.55 -3.18 -7.95
C TYR A 70 -7.24 -3.26 -7.20
N TYR A 71 -6.28 -2.38 -7.50
CA TYR A 71 -5.04 -2.34 -6.75
C TYR A 71 -4.51 -0.96 -6.42
N LEU A 72 -3.65 -0.93 -5.41
CA LEU A 72 -2.94 0.25 -4.93
C LEU A 72 -1.47 0.19 -5.35
N ASN A 73 -0.88 1.27 -5.86
CA ASN A 73 0.57 1.41 -5.92
C ASN A 73 0.99 2.78 -5.38
N ASN A 74 2.02 2.79 -4.51
CA ASN A 74 2.63 4.01 -4.00
C ASN A 74 3.95 4.30 -4.74
N THR A 75 3.97 5.34 -5.55
CA THR A 75 5.22 5.86 -6.15
C THR A 75 5.77 7.00 -5.28
N ARG A 76 6.87 6.76 -4.54
CA ARG A 76 7.69 7.88 -4.07
C ARG A 76 8.35 8.52 -5.29
N THR A 77 8.02 9.78 -5.59
CA THR A 77 8.82 10.60 -6.50
C THR A 77 10.17 10.82 -5.84
N GLN A 78 11.13 9.93 -6.07
CA GLN A 78 12.53 10.26 -5.79
C GLN A 78 12.94 11.31 -6.81
N ARG A 79 12.78 12.59 -6.47
CA ARG A 79 13.61 13.64 -7.06
C ARG A 79 14.98 13.44 -6.43
N GLY A 80 15.78 12.56 -7.02
CA GLY A 80 17.13 12.30 -6.58
C GLY A 80 17.98 13.53 -6.83
N GLU A 81 18.27 14.30 -5.77
CA GLU A 81 19.57 14.96 -5.68
C GLU A 81 20.58 13.83 -5.46
N ARG A 82 21.27 13.45 -6.55
CA ARG A 82 22.53 12.71 -6.42
C ARG A 82 23.60 13.74 -6.04
N PRO A 83 24.56 13.39 -5.16
CA PRO A 83 25.75 14.21 -4.97
C PRO A 83 26.56 14.32 -6.26
#